data_AF-A0A521TA58-F1
#
_entry.id   AF-A0A521TA58-F1
#
_cell.length_a   1.000
_cell.length_b   1.000
_cell.length_c   1.000
_cell.angle_alpha   90.00
_cell.angle_beta   90.00
_cell.angle_gamma   90.00
#
_symmetry.space_group_name_H-M   'P 1'
#
loop_
_entity.id
_entity.type
_entity.pdbx_description
1 polymer ?
#
loop_
_entity_poly.entity_id
_entity_poly.type
_entity_poly.pdbx_seq_one_letter_code
_entity_poly.pdbx_strand_id
1 'polypeptide(L)'
;MSRWISGSLLVLSFAYVGEGLQALPQARGPEGPRLRNVAHTFALGAEDFLYDGKPLQIISCELHPARIPVEYWSHRIRMAKAMGCNTIAAYVFWNYHERVEGRFDFESDNRGIDKFFKLVQAEGMHAIVRPGPYVCAEWDFGGLPPYLLKDPELRVRSMYPRYMQAAERYMAAFAKVIKPELVTSGGPILMLQVENEYGSYGNDRTYMTRLRDVWTANGIDVPFFTGDGPTPYMLEAGSLPGAAVGLDSGSDEKHWELARSINPGVPVFSSETYPGWLTHWGEPWQRPGVAGLLKEVGFLLSKKKSFNFYVAHGGTNFGFTAGANSGGKGYEPDVTSYDYDAPIDEQGNATPKYLALRELLGGTGAIPAPIPSMAIPDVAMTALTSVWQQLPAPIKTVTPRTFESLGQNQGLAVYRTTLVGRKSGRLTITDLHDFATVFVDGKFIGTLDRRLGERTLDIPLSTSPMPRLEILVEAMGHINFAQEIIDRKGITDRVTLGGMTLMNWETFLFPLNDAWIVGLKSTPQDARPGTLFKGTFTLNSTADTWIDMSAYRKGVVWVNGHNLGRFWDIGPQTKLYCPASWLKKGENTITVLDLLKTPADAAPVRGREK
;
A
#
# COMPACT_ATOMS: atom_id res chain seq x y z
N MET A 1 -5.98 17.97 78.76
CA MET A 1 -5.72 19.34 78.30
C MET A 1 -5.99 19.35 76.79
N SER A 2 -7.23 19.55 76.34
CA SER A 2 -7.87 20.84 75.95
C SER A 2 -7.19 21.51 74.75
N ARG A 3 -7.84 22.00 73.67
CA ARG A 3 -9.21 22.05 73.12
C ARG A 3 -9.11 22.98 71.86
N TRP A 4 -9.85 22.73 70.75
CA TRP A 4 -10.45 23.72 69.78
C TRP A 4 -9.48 24.50 68.83
N ILE A 5 -9.76 25.07 67.64
CA ILE A 5 -10.93 25.41 66.78
C ILE A 5 -10.45 25.73 65.33
N SER A 6 -11.41 25.69 64.39
CA SER A 6 -11.44 26.13 62.96
C SER A 6 -11.00 27.57 62.62
N GLY A 7 -10.70 27.85 61.34
CA GLY A 7 -10.82 29.22 60.78
C GLY A 7 -10.35 29.40 59.33
N SER A 8 -11.26 29.87 58.47
CA SER A 8 -11.10 30.31 57.06
C SER A 8 -10.31 31.62 56.89
N LEU A 9 -9.82 31.94 55.68
CA LEU A 9 -9.76 33.30 55.06
C LEU A 9 -9.14 33.19 53.64
N LEU A 10 -9.85 33.54 52.56
CA LEU A 10 -10.04 34.86 51.89
C LEU A 10 -9.06 35.07 50.72
N VAL A 11 -9.62 35.10 49.50
CA VAL A 11 -8.95 35.46 48.25
C VAL A 11 -9.20 36.95 47.98
N LEU A 12 -8.14 37.70 47.69
CA LEU A 12 -8.20 39.10 47.25
C LEU A 12 -7.79 39.19 45.78
N SER A 13 -8.71 39.74 45.00
CA SER A 13 -8.58 40.06 43.57
C SER A 13 -7.90 41.42 43.38
N PHE A 14 -7.05 41.53 42.36
CA PHE A 14 -6.63 42.81 41.80
C PHE A 14 -7.14 42.94 40.37
N ALA A 15 -7.76 44.08 40.08
CA ALA A 15 -8.21 44.51 38.77
C ALA A 15 -7.21 45.49 38.16
N TYR A 16 -7.05 45.44 36.83
CA TYR A 16 -6.61 46.58 36.02
C TYR A 16 -7.33 46.54 34.66
N VAL A 17 -7.70 47.73 34.19
CA VAL A 17 -8.61 48.03 33.07
C VAL A 17 -7.85 48.64 31.89
N GLY A 18 -8.32 48.39 30.66
CA GLY A 18 -8.06 49.16 29.42
C GLY A 18 -7.55 48.27 28.29
N GLU A 19 -8.02 48.29 27.04
CA GLU A 19 -9.02 49.07 26.30
C GLU A 19 -9.56 48.20 25.15
N GLY A 20 -10.78 48.48 24.68
CA GLY A 20 -11.48 47.68 23.69
C GLY A 20 -11.09 48.00 22.23
N LEU A 21 -10.78 46.94 21.48
CA LEU A 21 -10.97 46.90 20.02
C LEU A 21 -12.24 46.10 19.72
N GLN A 22 -13.28 46.78 19.25
CA GLN A 22 -14.48 46.13 18.73
C GLN A 22 -14.16 45.40 17.43
N ALA A 23 -14.23 44.06 17.45
CA ALA A 23 -14.23 43.26 16.25
C ALA A 23 -15.56 43.44 15.51
N LEU A 24 -15.50 43.90 14.26
CA LEU A 24 -16.64 43.93 13.35
C LEU A 24 -17.19 42.50 13.13
N PRO A 25 -18.52 42.31 13.08
CA PRO A 25 -19.09 40.99 12.84
C PRO A 25 -18.75 40.55 11.40
N GLN A 26 -17.99 39.46 11.27
CA GLN A 26 -17.87 38.77 10.00
C GLN A 26 -19.26 38.30 9.57
N ALA A 27 -19.76 38.85 8.46
CA ALA A 27 -20.97 38.38 7.82
C ALA A 27 -20.80 36.90 7.47
N ARG A 28 -21.57 36.03 8.13
CA ARG A 28 -21.78 34.66 7.66
C ARG A 28 -22.44 34.76 6.30
N GLY A 29 -21.72 34.34 5.26
CA GLY A 29 -22.33 34.06 3.96
C GLY A 29 -23.47 33.04 4.13
N PRO A 30 -24.48 33.05 3.25
CA PRO A 30 -25.61 32.13 3.37
C PRO A 30 -25.09 30.69 3.37
N GLU A 31 -25.37 29.95 4.45
CA GLU A 31 -25.26 28.49 4.43
C GLU A 31 -26.16 28.02 3.26
N GLY A 32 -25.55 27.47 2.22
CA GLY A 32 -26.29 26.77 1.17
C GLY A 32 -27.19 25.71 1.82
N PRO A 33 -28.34 25.37 1.21
CA PRO A 33 -29.28 24.43 1.79
C PRO A 33 -28.55 23.14 2.16
N ARG A 34 -28.51 22.81 3.47
CA ARG A 34 -28.11 21.48 3.92
C ARG A 34 -29.11 20.51 3.31
N LEU A 35 -28.72 19.85 2.23
CA LEU A 35 -29.49 18.74 1.68
C LEU A 35 -29.70 17.77 2.85
N ARG A 36 -30.96 17.55 3.24
CA ARG A 36 -31.28 16.44 4.12
C ARG A 36 -30.90 15.19 3.33
N ASN A 37 -29.89 14.45 3.78
CA ASN A 37 -29.51 13.18 3.15
C ASN A 37 -30.73 12.25 3.23
N VAL A 38 -31.41 12.07 2.10
CA VAL A 38 -32.52 11.14 1.96
C VAL A 38 -31.91 9.76 1.76
N ALA A 39 -32.35 8.78 2.54
CA ALA A 39 -31.96 7.40 2.32
C ALA A 39 -32.47 6.95 0.93
N HIS A 40 -31.59 6.31 0.16
CA HIS A 40 -31.90 5.78 -1.16
C HIS A 40 -31.84 4.25 -1.12
N THR A 41 -32.39 3.61 -2.15
CA THR A 41 -32.36 2.16 -2.30
C THR A 41 -31.44 1.76 -3.44
N PHE A 42 -30.60 0.75 -3.22
CA PHE A 42 -29.82 0.09 -4.26
C PHE A 42 -30.10 -1.41 -4.21
N ALA A 43 -30.47 -2.00 -5.33
CA ALA A 43 -30.90 -3.39 -5.42
C ALA A 43 -30.34 -4.09 -6.66
N LEU A 44 -30.26 -5.41 -6.59
CA LEU A 44 -29.90 -6.29 -7.70
C LEU A 44 -31.18 -6.70 -8.43
N GLY A 45 -31.34 -6.28 -9.68
CA GLY A 45 -32.35 -6.84 -10.58
C GLY A 45 -31.88 -8.17 -11.20
N ALA A 46 -32.69 -8.76 -12.08
CA ALA A 46 -32.30 -9.99 -12.77
C ALA A 46 -31.10 -9.79 -13.72
N GLU A 47 -30.96 -8.58 -14.28
CA GLU A 47 -29.86 -8.22 -15.19
C GLU A 47 -29.25 -6.85 -14.84
N ASP A 48 -30.05 -5.90 -14.36
CA ASP A 48 -29.64 -4.52 -14.09
C ASP A 48 -29.36 -4.26 -12.60
N PHE A 49 -28.46 -3.31 -12.32
CA PHE A 49 -28.42 -2.65 -11.02
C PHE A 49 -29.52 -1.60 -10.93
N LEU A 50 -30.23 -1.56 -9.80
CA LEU A 50 -31.38 -0.67 -9.62
C LEU A 50 -31.09 0.37 -8.53
N TYR A 51 -31.12 1.65 -8.89
CA TYR A 51 -31.07 2.78 -7.95
C TYR A 51 -32.46 3.42 -7.87
N ASP A 52 -33.10 3.38 -6.70
CA ASP A 52 -34.50 3.79 -6.49
C ASP A 52 -35.47 3.15 -7.50
N GLY A 53 -35.27 1.85 -7.74
CA GLY A 53 -36.08 1.04 -8.66
C GLY A 53 -35.83 1.31 -10.15
N LYS A 54 -34.87 2.18 -10.50
CA LYS A 54 -34.52 2.51 -11.90
C LYS A 54 -33.18 1.89 -12.28
N PRO A 55 -33.03 1.36 -13.51
CA PRO A 55 -31.74 0.87 -14.00
C PRO A 55 -30.63 1.92 -13.90
N LEU A 56 -29.50 1.54 -13.32
CA LEU A 56 -28.27 2.31 -13.24
C LEU A 56 -27.15 1.53 -13.95
N GLN A 57 -26.58 2.12 -15.00
CA GLN A 57 -25.31 1.64 -15.52
C GLN A 57 -24.18 2.25 -14.68
N ILE A 58 -23.45 1.41 -13.96
CA ILE A 58 -22.28 1.84 -13.20
C ILE A 58 -21.10 1.97 -14.17
N ILE A 59 -20.54 3.19 -14.22
CA ILE A 59 -19.29 3.50 -14.91
C ILE A 59 -18.34 3.99 -13.82
N SER A 60 -17.53 3.06 -13.33
CA SER A 60 -16.72 3.23 -12.13
C SER A 60 -15.26 3.49 -12.47
N CYS A 61 -14.60 4.25 -11.59
CA CYS A 61 -13.18 4.52 -11.61
C CYS A 61 -12.58 4.04 -10.28
N GLU A 62 -11.64 3.10 -10.30
CA GLU A 62 -10.96 2.65 -9.07
C GLU A 62 -9.90 3.67 -8.64
N LEU A 63 -10.00 4.10 -7.38
CA LEU A 63 -9.07 4.99 -6.68
C LEU A 63 -8.71 4.39 -5.33
N HIS A 64 -7.42 4.33 -4.98
CA HIS A 64 -6.97 3.80 -3.70
C HIS A 64 -6.55 4.94 -2.75
N PRO A 65 -7.36 5.31 -1.74
CA PRO A 65 -7.05 6.45 -0.87
C PRO A 65 -5.70 6.33 -0.16
N ALA A 66 -5.27 5.10 0.15
CA ALA A 66 -3.97 4.84 0.77
C ALA A 66 -2.77 5.19 -0.14
N ARG A 67 -2.95 5.24 -1.46
CA ARG A 67 -1.92 5.57 -2.47
C ARG A 67 -1.91 7.04 -2.90
N ILE A 68 -2.84 7.85 -2.39
CA ILE A 68 -3.08 9.23 -2.84
C ILE A 68 -3.02 10.16 -1.62
N PRO A 69 -2.15 11.19 -1.56
CA PRO A 69 -2.15 12.15 -0.47
C PRO A 69 -3.57 12.71 -0.21
N VAL A 70 -3.97 12.81 1.06
CA VAL A 70 -5.33 13.22 1.47
C VAL A 70 -5.74 14.56 0.86
N GLU A 71 -4.80 15.49 0.67
CA GLU A 71 -5.04 16.79 0.05
C GLU A 71 -5.50 16.68 -1.42
N TYR A 72 -5.21 15.55 -2.07
CA TYR A 72 -5.45 15.33 -3.49
C TYR A 72 -6.65 14.43 -3.78
N TRP A 73 -7.32 13.85 -2.77
CA TRP A 73 -8.50 13.00 -2.97
C TRP A 73 -9.59 13.70 -3.79
N SER A 74 -9.98 14.92 -3.42
CA SER A 74 -11.00 15.68 -4.17
C SER A 74 -10.57 15.95 -5.61
N HIS A 75 -9.28 16.21 -5.86
CA HIS A 75 -8.76 16.37 -7.22
C HIS A 75 -8.95 15.09 -8.04
N ARG A 76 -8.56 13.93 -7.50
CA ARG A 76 -8.68 12.64 -8.21
C ARG A 76 -10.13 12.23 -8.46
N ILE A 77 -11.03 12.45 -7.49
CA ILE A 77 -12.47 12.22 -7.65
C ILE A 77 -13.03 13.10 -8.78
N ARG A 78 -12.65 14.39 -8.82
CA ARG A 78 -13.07 15.29 -9.89
C ARG A 78 -12.50 14.91 -11.25
N MET A 79 -11.28 14.37 -11.32
CA MET A 79 -10.72 13.81 -12.55
C MET A 79 -11.57 12.64 -13.05
N ALA A 80 -11.92 11.69 -12.19
CA ALA A 80 -12.80 10.56 -12.54
C ALA A 80 -14.18 11.05 -13.04
N LYS A 81 -14.82 11.98 -12.30
CA LYS A 81 -16.10 12.59 -12.71
C LYS A 81 -16.01 13.28 -14.06
N ALA A 82 -14.96 14.07 -14.27
CA ALA A 82 -14.73 14.79 -15.51
C ALA A 82 -14.51 13.81 -16.67
N MET A 83 -13.84 12.67 -16.46
CA MET A 83 -13.69 11.62 -17.48
C MET A 83 -15.04 11.07 -17.96
N GLY A 84 -16.08 11.10 -17.13
CA GLY A 84 -17.41 10.55 -17.42
C GLY A 84 -17.81 9.39 -16.52
N CYS A 85 -17.00 9.04 -15.50
CA CYS A 85 -17.39 8.08 -14.46
C CYS A 85 -18.50 8.67 -13.58
N ASN A 86 -19.41 7.82 -13.11
CA ASN A 86 -20.46 8.17 -12.15
C ASN A 86 -20.24 7.53 -10.75
N THR A 87 -19.27 6.61 -10.65
CA THR A 87 -18.99 5.83 -9.44
C THR A 87 -17.49 5.80 -9.17
N ILE A 88 -17.10 5.76 -7.90
CA ILE A 88 -15.73 5.49 -7.45
C ILE A 88 -15.69 4.13 -6.78
N ALA A 89 -14.77 3.26 -7.19
CA ALA A 89 -14.45 2.03 -6.45
C ALA A 89 -13.19 2.24 -5.61
N ALA A 90 -13.13 1.61 -4.44
CA ALA A 90 -11.93 1.63 -3.61
C ALA A 90 -11.75 0.33 -2.82
N TYR A 91 -10.56 -0.26 -2.93
CA TYR A 91 -10.06 -1.20 -1.94
C TYR A 91 -9.77 -0.55 -0.59
N VAL A 92 -9.91 -1.36 0.47
CA VAL A 92 -9.46 -1.02 1.83
C VAL A 92 -8.38 -2.00 2.28
N PHE A 93 -7.19 -1.48 2.56
CA PHE A 93 -6.01 -2.28 2.91
C PHE A 93 -5.98 -2.54 4.41
N TRP A 94 -6.41 -3.72 4.85
CA TRP A 94 -6.48 -4.07 6.27
C TRP A 94 -5.17 -3.78 7.03
N ASN A 95 -4.02 -4.20 6.51
CA ASN A 95 -2.71 -3.97 7.13
C ASN A 95 -2.32 -2.48 7.27
N TYR A 96 -2.90 -1.60 6.45
CA TYR A 96 -2.67 -0.16 6.55
C TYR A 96 -3.43 0.44 7.74
N HIS A 97 -4.57 -0.13 8.06
CA HIS A 97 -5.45 0.28 9.15
C HIS A 97 -5.17 -0.46 10.47
N GLU A 98 -4.67 -1.70 10.46
CA GLU A 98 -4.34 -2.48 11.66
C GLU A 98 -2.85 -2.88 11.67
N ARG A 99 -1.97 -1.89 11.82
CA ARG A 99 -0.50 -2.12 11.87
C ARG A 99 -0.05 -2.93 13.09
N VAL A 100 -0.81 -2.84 14.18
CA VAL A 100 -0.62 -3.60 15.42
C VAL A 100 -1.90 -4.35 15.70
N GLU A 101 -1.80 -5.65 15.95
CA GLU A 101 -2.95 -6.52 16.19
C GLU A 101 -3.94 -5.92 17.22
N GLY A 102 -5.20 -5.82 16.83
CA GLY A 102 -6.30 -5.26 17.61
C GLY A 102 -6.38 -3.72 17.65
N ARG A 103 -5.44 -3.00 17.03
CA ARG A 103 -5.39 -1.53 17.04
C ARG A 103 -5.63 -0.97 15.65
N PHE A 104 -6.85 -0.48 15.44
CA PHE A 104 -7.28 0.10 14.18
C PHE A 104 -7.09 1.63 14.17
N ASP A 105 -6.67 2.15 13.02
CA ASP A 105 -6.64 3.56 12.70
C ASP A 105 -7.41 3.80 11.40
N PHE A 106 -8.54 4.50 11.52
CA PHE A 106 -9.41 4.90 10.42
C PHE A 106 -9.59 6.42 10.36
N GLU A 107 -8.74 7.19 11.06
CA GLU A 107 -8.97 8.63 11.24
C GLU A 107 -7.80 9.49 10.79
N SER A 108 -6.57 9.01 10.99
CA SER A 108 -5.35 9.78 10.68
C SER A 108 -5.10 9.88 9.18
N ASP A 109 -4.65 11.04 8.72
CA ASP A 109 -4.13 11.27 7.36
C ASP A 109 -4.94 10.53 6.26
N ASN A 110 -4.26 9.70 5.47
CA ASN A 110 -4.83 8.86 4.41
C ASN A 110 -5.66 7.65 4.91
N ARG A 111 -5.75 7.41 6.22
CA ARG A 111 -6.57 6.32 6.81
C ARG A 111 -8.02 6.74 7.05
N GLY A 112 -8.33 8.03 6.94
CA GLY A 112 -9.68 8.60 7.03
C GLY A 112 -10.62 8.15 5.91
N ILE A 113 -10.98 6.87 5.86
CA ILE A 113 -11.74 6.28 4.75
C ILE A 113 -13.19 6.79 4.69
N ASP A 114 -13.80 7.12 5.82
CA ASP A 114 -15.12 7.77 5.86
C ASP A 114 -15.07 9.16 5.21
N LYS A 115 -14.00 9.92 5.47
CA LYS A 115 -13.77 11.25 4.87
C LYS A 115 -13.62 11.14 3.35
N PHE A 116 -12.97 10.08 2.85
CA PHE A 116 -12.89 9.82 1.42
C PHE A 116 -14.27 9.61 0.80
N PHE A 117 -15.13 8.75 1.39
CA PHE A 117 -16.49 8.55 0.87
C PHE A 117 -17.36 9.80 0.99
N LYS A 118 -17.22 10.59 2.05
CA LYS A 118 -17.88 11.91 2.14
C LYS A 118 -17.48 12.85 1.00
N LEU A 119 -16.22 12.82 0.54
CA LEU A 119 -15.79 13.58 -0.63
C LEU A 119 -16.40 13.02 -1.92
N VAL A 120 -16.48 11.69 -2.08
CA VAL A 120 -17.18 11.06 -3.21
C VAL A 120 -18.64 11.53 -3.27
N GLN A 121 -19.33 11.52 -2.14
CA GLN A 121 -20.70 12.03 -2.03
C GLN A 121 -20.80 13.53 -2.34
N ALA A 122 -19.88 14.35 -1.80
CA ALA A 122 -19.88 15.80 -2.02
C ALA A 122 -19.68 16.16 -3.50
N GLU A 123 -18.94 15.33 -4.25
CA GLU A 123 -18.80 15.45 -5.70
C GLU A 123 -19.97 14.83 -6.46
N GLY A 124 -21.02 14.35 -5.79
CA GLY A 124 -22.22 13.80 -6.39
C GLY A 124 -21.98 12.49 -7.15
N MET A 125 -21.01 11.70 -6.71
CA MET A 125 -20.69 10.39 -7.26
C MET A 125 -21.17 9.28 -6.32
N HIS A 126 -21.42 8.11 -6.89
CA HIS A 126 -21.64 6.88 -6.11
C HIS A 126 -20.32 6.24 -5.69
N ALA A 127 -20.39 5.27 -4.77
CA ALA A 127 -19.23 4.50 -4.34
C ALA A 127 -19.48 2.99 -4.34
N ILE A 128 -18.42 2.23 -4.62
CA ILE A 128 -18.33 0.78 -4.37
C ILE A 128 -17.15 0.58 -3.42
N VAL A 129 -17.32 -0.24 -2.39
CA VAL A 129 -16.24 -0.56 -1.44
C VAL A 129 -15.81 -2.01 -1.56
N ARG A 130 -14.50 -2.24 -1.59
CA ARG A 130 -13.88 -3.56 -1.72
C ARG A 130 -13.00 -3.81 -0.47
N PRO A 131 -13.59 -4.20 0.66
CA PRO A 131 -12.87 -4.13 1.94
C PRO A 131 -12.00 -5.35 2.26
N GLY A 132 -11.96 -6.36 1.39
CA GLY A 132 -11.23 -7.59 1.60
C GLY A 132 -11.99 -8.61 2.48
N PRO A 133 -11.31 -9.37 3.36
CA PRO A 133 -10.08 -9.01 4.08
C PRO A 133 -8.77 -9.08 3.26
N TYR A 134 -8.74 -9.85 2.18
CA TYR A 134 -7.66 -9.86 1.18
C TYR A 134 -8.09 -9.05 -0.05
N VAL A 135 -7.18 -8.25 -0.60
CA VAL A 135 -7.46 -7.34 -1.73
C VAL A 135 -6.49 -7.49 -2.91
N CYS A 136 -5.46 -8.33 -2.83
CA CYS A 136 -4.40 -8.41 -3.84
C CYS A 136 -3.74 -7.04 -4.09
N ALA A 137 -4.14 -6.38 -5.18
CA ALA A 137 -3.93 -4.98 -5.52
C ALA A 137 -2.47 -4.52 -5.57
N GLU A 138 -1.53 -5.45 -5.84
CA GLU A 138 -0.09 -5.19 -5.84
C GLU A 138 0.40 -4.51 -4.56
N TRP A 139 -0.27 -4.84 -3.45
CA TRP A 139 -0.04 -4.25 -2.14
C TRP A 139 0.54 -5.30 -1.21
N ASP A 140 1.40 -4.89 -0.28
CA ASP A 140 2.09 -5.77 0.65
C ASP A 140 1.13 -6.79 1.27
N PHE A 141 1.45 -8.08 1.07
CA PHE A 141 0.70 -9.24 1.55
C PHE A 141 -0.80 -9.24 1.14
N GLY A 142 -1.14 -8.64 0.01
CA GLY A 142 -2.51 -8.55 -0.48
C GLY A 142 -3.42 -7.77 0.47
N GLY A 143 -2.87 -6.84 1.25
CA GLY A 143 -3.57 -6.07 2.27
C GLY A 143 -3.75 -6.82 3.60
N LEU A 144 -3.35 -8.09 3.72
CA LEU A 144 -3.39 -8.82 4.99
C LEU A 144 -2.30 -8.32 5.94
N PRO A 145 -2.54 -8.27 7.27
CA PRO A 145 -1.51 -7.85 8.23
C PRO A 145 -0.36 -8.86 8.32
N PRO A 146 0.89 -8.47 8.04
CA PRO A 146 2.03 -9.40 8.10
C PRO A 146 2.32 -9.94 9.51
N TYR A 147 1.82 -9.29 10.57
CA TYR A 147 1.94 -9.82 11.93
C TYR A 147 1.30 -11.22 12.07
N LEU A 148 0.36 -11.59 11.19
CA LEU A 148 -0.25 -12.92 11.17
C LEU A 148 0.77 -14.01 10.83
N LEU A 149 1.79 -13.70 10.02
CA LEU A 149 2.83 -14.65 9.60
C LEU A 149 3.72 -15.12 10.76
N LYS A 150 3.62 -14.47 11.94
CA LYS A 150 4.21 -14.96 13.19
C LYS A 150 3.67 -16.34 13.57
N ASP A 151 2.44 -16.69 13.17
CA ASP A 151 1.95 -18.06 13.26
C ASP A 151 2.67 -18.95 12.23
N PRO A 152 3.44 -19.98 12.64
CA PRO A 152 4.05 -20.90 11.68
C PRO A 152 3.02 -21.71 10.87
N GLU A 153 1.83 -21.93 11.41
CA GLU A 153 0.77 -22.76 10.80
C GLU A 153 -0.30 -21.93 10.07
N LEU A 154 -0.09 -20.62 9.88
CA LEU A 154 -1.04 -19.73 9.25
C LEU A 154 -1.56 -20.28 7.91
N ARG A 155 -2.88 -20.32 7.77
CA ARG A 155 -3.56 -20.52 6.48
C ARG A 155 -4.51 -19.37 6.25
N VAL A 156 -4.09 -18.39 5.47
CA VAL A 156 -4.94 -17.24 5.12
C VAL A 156 -6.04 -17.66 4.16
N ARG A 157 -7.05 -16.80 3.98
CA ARG A 157 -8.15 -16.98 3.00
C ARG A 157 -8.85 -18.35 3.13
N SER A 158 -9.05 -18.78 4.37
CA SER A 158 -9.64 -20.07 4.73
C SER A 158 -10.34 -19.99 6.09
N MET A 159 -11.00 -21.06 6.52
CA MET A 159 -11.59 -21.17 7.86
C MET A 159 -10.59 -21.38 9.01
N TYR A 160 -9.29 -21.16 8.81
CA TYR A 160 -8.30 -21.31 9.87
C TYR A 160 -8.62 -20.37 11.07
N PRO A 161 -8.78 -20.90 12.31
CA PRO A 161 -9.37 -20.15 13.41
C PRO A 161 -8.70 -18.82 13.72
N ARG A 162 -7.36 -18.77 13.74
CA ARG A 162 -6.64 -17.52 14.04
C ARG A 162 -6.80 -16.48 12.94
N TYR A 163 -6.82 -16.92 11.68
CA TYR A 163 -7.05 -16.03 10.54
C TYR A 163 -8.48 -15.47 10.60
N MET A 164 -9.49 -16.34 10.75
CA MET A 164 -10.88 -15.92 10.82
C MET A 164 -11.16 -15.01 12.02
N GLN A 165 -10.60 -15.29 13.20
CA GLN A 165 -10.74 -14.40 14.36
C GLN A 165 -10.20 -12.99 14.09
N ALA A 166 -9.05 -12.89 13.41
CA ALA A 166 -8.47 -11.61 13.05
C ALA A 166 -9.29 -10.89 11.96
N ALA A 167 -9.69 -11.61 10.91
CA ALA A 167 -10.50 -11.07 9.81
C ALA A 167 -11.85 -10.56 10.31
N GLU A 168 -12.57 -11.34 11.13
CA GLU A 168 -13.87 -10.94 11.68
C GLU A 168 -13.76 -9.71 12.60
N ARG A 169 -12.67 -9.59 13.36
CA ARG A 169 -12.39 -8.40 14.18
C ARG A 169 -12.21 -7.16 13.30
N TYR A 170 -11.44 -7.27 12.21
CA TYR A 170 -11.26 -6.19 11.24
C TYR A 170 -12.57 -5.81 10.57
N MET A 171 -13.33 -6.78 10.07
CA MET A 171 -14.61 -6.55 9.41
C MET A 171 -15.60 -5.85 10.35
N ALA A 172 -15.68 -6.28 11.62
CA ALA A 172 -16.52 -5.64 12.62
C ALA A 172 -16.08 -4.21 12.94
N ALA A 173 -14.77 -3.93 12.97
CA ALA A 173 -14.24 -2.59 13.17
C ALA A 173 -14.54 -1.68 11.97
N PHE A 174 -14.28 -2.16 10.76
CA PHE A 174 -14.52 -1.41 9.52
C PHE A 174 -16.00 -1.16 9.24
N ALA A 175 -16.87 -2.14 9.50
CA ALA A 175 -18.32 -1.99 9.33
C ALA A 175 -18.88 -0.82 10.15
N LYS A 176 -18.34 -0.56 11.36
CA LYS A 176 -18.74 0.61 12.17
C LYS A 176 -18.41 1.94 11.49
N VAL A 177 -17.32 1.99 10.73
CA VAL A 177 -16.85 3.19 10.02
C VAL A 177 -17.69 3.47 8.79
N ILE A 178 -18.02 2.44 7.99
CA ILE A 178 -18.71 2.64 6.70
C ILE A 178 -20.23 2.64 6.76
N LYS A 179 -20.84 2.16 7.84
CA LYS A 179 -22.31 2.16 8.01
C LYS A 179 -22.98 3.49 7.68
N PRO A 180 -22.50 4.64 8.21
CA PRO A 180 -23.11 5.94 7.90
C PRO A 180 -22.98 6.33 6.42
N GLU A 181 -22.03 5.73 5.70
CA GLU A 181 -21.72 6.02 4.30
C GLU A 181 -22.46 5.09 3.33
N LEU A 182 -23.26 4.13 3.83
CA LEU A 182 -24.13 3.29 3.01
C LEU A 182 -25.27 4.11 2.40
N VAL A 183 -25.66 3.78 1.17
CA VAL A 183 -26.77 4.43 0.46
C VAL A 183 -28.10 4.39 1.22
N THR A 184 -28.32 3.30 1.96
CA THR A 184 -29.45 3.07 2.89
C THR A 184 -29.43 4.01 4.11
N SER A 185 -28.25 4.53 4.48
CA SER A 185 -28.05 5.55 5.51
C SER A 185 -27.93 6.96 4.92
N GLY A 186 -28.15 7.11 3.61
CA GLY A 186 -28.04 8.38 2.89
C GLY A 186 -26.60 8.75 2.50
N GLY A 187 -25.66 7.80 2.49
CA GLY A 187 -24.30 7.96 1.97
C GLY A 187 -24.16 7.52 0.50
N PRO A 188 -22.93 7.48 -0.07
CA PRO A 188 -22.73 7.16 -1.48
C PRO A 188 -22.53 5.66 -1.79
N ILE A 189 -22.27 4.81 -0.79
CA ILE A 189 -21.85 3.42 -1.01
C ILE A 189 -23.04 2.56 -1.44
N LEU A 190 -22.99 2.08 -2.69
CA LEU A 190 -24.04 1.26 -3.32
C LEU A 190 -23.95 -0.21 -2.96
N MET A 191 -22.75 -0.78 -2.96
CA MET A 191 -22.52 -2.21 -2.74
C MET A 191 -21.11 -2.49 -2.21
N LEU A 192 -20.93 -3.69 -1.66
CA LEU A 192 -19.70 -4.15 -1.02
C LEU A 192 -19.20 -5.46 -1.65
N GLN A 193 -17.90 -5.57 -1.92
CA GLN A 193 -17.30 -6.82 -2.38
C GLN A 193 -17.04 -7.79 -1.23
N VAL A 194 -17.38 -9.06 -1.40
CA VAL A 194 -16.99 -10.13 -0.48
C VAL A 194 -15.76 -10.84 -1.04
N GLU A 195 -14.66 -10.80 -0.27
CA GLU A 195 -13.35 -11.34 -0.72
C GLU A 195 -12.86 -10.65 -2.01
N ASN A 196 -11.86 -11.20 -2.67
CA ASN A 196 -11.38 -10.76 -3.95
C ASN A 196 -10.73 -11.88 -4.77
N GLU A 197 -11.26 -12.17 -5.96
CA GLU A 197 -10.75 -13.20 -6.88
C GLU A 197 -10.48 -14.52 -6.17
N TYR A 198 -11.46 -14.99 -5.39
CA TYR A 198 -11.26 -16.17 -4.58
C TYR A 198 -11.07 -17.43 -5.43
N GLY A 199 -11.72 -17.51 -6.59
CA GLY A 199 -11.56 -18.61 -7.54
C GLY A 199 -10.15 -18.72 -8.13
N SER A 200 -9.37 -17.64 -8.09
CA SER A 200 -7.94 -17.65 -8.45
C SER A 200 -7.04 -18.25 -7.35
N TYR A 201 -7.59 -18.51 -6.16
CA TYR A 201 -6.86 -18.99 -4.99
C TYR A 201 -7.36 -20.34 -4.48
N GLY A 202 -8.66 -20.47 -4.25
CA GLY A 202 -9.26 -21.64 -3.63
C GLY A 202 -10.75 -21.77 -3.93
N ASN A 203 -11.42 -22.69 -3.22
CA ASN A 203 -12.82 -23.03 -3.46
C ASN A 203 -13.61 -23.32 -2.16
N ASP A 204 -13.14 -22.83 -1.01
CA ASP A 204 -13.85 -22.92 0.27
C ASP A 204 -15.10 -22.04 0.29
N ARG A 205 -16.24 -22.65 -0.07
CA ARG A 205 -17.56 -22.03 0.00
C ARG A 205 -17.99 -21.64 1.41
N THR A 206 -17.50 -22.37 2.42
CA THR A 206 -17.82 -22.09 3.84
C THR A 206 -17.19 -20.78 4.26
N TYR A 207 -15.93 -20.57 3.90
CA TYR A 207 -15.22 -19.32 4.12
C TYR A 207 -15.90 -18.12 3.44
N MET A 208 -16.17 -18.22 2.14
CA MET A 208 -16.85 -17.14 1.38
C MET A 208 -18.23 -16.80 1.98
N THR A 209 -19.01 -17.83 2.32
CA THR A 209 -20.31 -17.65 2.98
C THR A 209 -20.18 -16.97 4.35
N ARG A 210 -19.20 -17.40 5.15
CA ARG A 210 -18.94 -16.82 6.47
C ARG A 210 -18.56 -15.34 6.38
N LEU A 211 -17.74 -14.94 5.40
CA LEU A 211 -17.39 -13.53 5.21
C LEU A 211 -18.62 -12.66 4.95
N ARG A 212 -19.49 -13.09 4.02
CA ARG A 212 -20.76 -12.41 3.76
C ARG A 212 -21.59 -12.28 5.03
N ASP A 213 -21.77 -13.40 5.75
CA ASP A 213 -22.60 -13.43 6.96
C ASP A 213 -22.05 -12.53 8.07
N VAL A 214 -20.72 -12.38 8.18
CA VAL A 214 -20.09 -11.45 9.13
C VAL A 214 -20.39 -10.00 8.76
N TRP A 215 -20.36 -9.62 7.47
CA TRP A 215 -20.76 -8.28 7.05
C TRP A 215 -22.23 -8.00 7.37
N THR A 216 -23.13 -8.93 7.03
CA THR A 216 -24.56 -8.81 7.35
C THR A 216 -24.82 -8.73 8.84
N ALA A 217 -24.20 -9.59 9.65
CA ALA A 217 -24.33 -9.58 11.10
C ALA A 217 -23.80 -8.29 11.73
N ASN A 218 -22.80 -7.67 11.09
CA ASN A 218 -22.31 -6.35 11.46
C ASN A 218 -23.14 -5.21 10.88
N GLY A 219 -24.31 -5.45 10.27
CA GLY A 219 -25.26 -4.42 9.85
C GLY A 219 -24.91 -3.71 8.55
N ILE A 220 -24.21 -4.39 7.64
CA ILE A 220 -24.14 -3.97 6.24
C ILE A 220 -25.43 -4.45 5.54
N ASP A 221 -26.23 -3.49 5.07
CA ASP A 221 -27.57 -3.70 4.52
C ASP A 221 -27.68 -3.35 3.02
N VAL A 222 -26.55 -3.14 2.36
CA VAL A 222 -26.45 -2.99 0.90
C VAL A 222 -26.16 -4.33 0.21
N PRO A 223 -26.45 -4.48 -1.09
CA PRO A 223 -26.09 -5.68 -1.84
C PRO A 223 -24.58 -5.99 -1.84
N PHE A 224 -24.28 -7.28 -2.01
CA PHE A 224 -22.92 -7.78 -2.17
C PHE A 224 -22.61 -8.15 -3.61
N PHE A 225 -21.33 -8.17 -3.96
CA PHE A 225 -20.81 -8.80 -5.17
C PHE A 225 -19.52 -9.57 -4.88
N THR A 226 -19.15 -10.48 -5.78
CA THR A 226 -17.84 -11.16 -5.83
C THR A 226 -17.21 -10.85 -7.19
N GLY A 227 -15.88 -10.86 -7.30
CA GLY A 227 -15.17 -10.61 -8.56
C GLY A 227 -14.17 -11.73 -8.83
N ASP A 228 -14.16 -12.27 -10.05
CA ASP A 228 -13.26 -13.33 -10.49
C ASP A 228 -13.02 -13.28 -12.02
N GLY A 229 -11.92 -13.89 -12.47
CA GLY A 229 -11.66 -14.10 -13.90
C GLY A 229 -12.74 -14.96 -14.57
N PRO A 230 -13.09 -14.69 -15.85
CA PRO A 230 -14.23 -15.29 -16.53
C PRO A 230 -13.97 -16.73 -17.03
N THR A 231 -13.56 -17.62 -16.14
CA THR A 231 -13.39 -19.06 -16.42
C THR A 231 -14.39 -19.88 -15.61
N PRO A 232 -14.80 -21.08 -16.08
CA PRO A 232 -15.79 -21.88 -15.38
C PRO A 232 -15.41 -22.18 -13.93
N TYR A 233 -14.17 -22.62 -13.69
CA TYR A 233 -13.72 -23.02 -12.36
C TYR A 233 -13.55 -21.84 -11.40
N MET A 234 -13.08 -20.68 -11.87
CA MET A 234 -12.95 -19.48 -11.02
C MET A 234 -14.33 -18.99 -10.60
N LEU A 235 -15.25 -18.84 -11.57
CA LEU A 235 -16.61 -18.37 -11.28
C LEU A 235 -17.41 -19.36 -10.43
N GLU A 236 -17.29 -20.67 -10.66
CA GLU A 236 -17.91 -21.70 -9.82
C GLU A 236 -17.38 -21.68 -8.38
N ALA A 237 -16.09 -21.39 -8.18
CA ALA A 237 -15.46 -21.35 -6.86
C ALA A 237 -15.76 -20.05 -6.11
N GLY A 238 -15.65 -18.90 -6.79
CA GLY A 238 -15.68 -17.56 -6.17
C GLY A 238 -17.06 -16.90 -6.12
N SER A 239 -17.98 -17.20 -7.04
CA SER A 239 -19.32 -16.56 -7.06
C SER A 239 -20.18 -16.94 -5.87
N LEU A 240 -20.88 -16.01 -5.20
CA LEU A 240 -21.83 -16.31 -4.12
C LEU A 240 -23.31 -16.17 -4.55
N PRO A 241 -24.21 -17.12 -4.19
CA PRO A 241 -25.63 -16.99 -4.48
C PRO A 241 -26.24 -15.71 -3.92
N GLY A 242 -26.97 -14.98 -4.77
CA GLY A 242 -27.61 -13.72 -4.43
C GLY A 242 -26.68 -12.50 -4.38
N ALA A 243 -25.38 -12.67 -4.60
CA ALA A 243 -24.44 -11.58 -4.84
C ALA A 243 -24.28 -11.34 -6.36
N ALA A 244 -24.06 -10.10 -6.79
CA ALA A 244 -23.75 -9.81 -8.19
C ALA A 244 -22.39 -10.43 -8.59
N VAL A 245 -22.22 -10.70 -9.89
CA VAL A 245 -20.98 -11.29 -10.42
C VAL A 245 -20.14 -10.21 -11.11
N GLY A 246 -18.96 -9.97 -10.58
CA GLY A 246 -17.91 -9.17 -11.18
C GLY A 246 -16.97 -10.03 -12.05
N LEU A 247 -16.61 -9.52 -13.21
CA LEU A 247 -15.69 -10.15 -14.17
C LEU A 247 -14.38 -9.38 -14.26
N ASP A 248 -13.25 -10.09 -14.17
CA ASP A 248 -11.89 -9.53 -14.15
C ASP A 248 -11.04 -10.08 -15.33
N SER A 249 -11.15 -9.57 -16.56
CA SER A 249 -12.12 -8.59 -17.05
C SER A 249 -13.27 -9.22 -17.83
N GLY A 250 -14.40 -8.50 -17.89
CA GLY A 250 -15.47 -8.77 -18.83
C GLY A 250 -15.20 -8.11 -20.18
N SER A 251 -14.80 -8.88 -21.20
CA SER A 251 -14.42 -8.36 -22.53
C SER A 251 -15.21 -8.95 -23.71
N ASP A 252 -16.00 -10.01 -23.50
CA ASP A 252 -16.81 -10.68 -24.53
C ASP A 252 -18.16 -11.15 -23.95
N GLU A 253 -19.24 -11.14 -24.72
CA GLU A 253 -20.58 -11.58 -24.30
C GLU A 253 -20.60 -12.99 -23.69
N LYS A 254 -19.74 -13.89 -24.17
CA LYS A 254 -19.61 -15.26 -23.63
C LYS A 254 -19.25 -15.27 -22.14
N HIS A 255 -18.52 -14.27 -21.66
CA HIS A 255 -18.19 -14.15 -20.23
C HIS A 255 -19.47 -13.87 -19.41
N TRP A 256 -20.40 -13.06 -19.93
CA TRP A 256 -21.68 -12.79 -19.27
C TRP A 256 -22.61 -13.99 -19.34
N GLU A 257 -22.66 -14.70 -20.47
CA GLU A 257 -23.43 -15.93 -20.60
C GLU A 257 -22.96 -16.99 -19.59
N LEU A 258 -21.65 -17.18 -19.46
CA LEU A 258 -21.06 -18.07 -18.47
C LEU A 258 -21.42 -17.64 -17.04
N ALA A 259 -21.21 -16.38 -16.68
CA ALA A 259 -21.55 -15.86 -15.36
C ALA A 259 -23.03 -16.05 -15.01
N ARG A 260 -23.95 -15.74 -15.94
CA ARG A 260 -25.39 -15.93 -15.75
C ARG A 260 -25.78 -17.40 -15.61
N SER A 261 -25.05 -18.32 -16.26
CA SER A 261 -25.29 -19.76 -16.11
C SER A 261 -24.87 -20.28 -14.73
N ILE A 262 -23.83 -19.69 -14.13
CA ILE A 262 -23.28 -20.09 -12.83
C ILE A 262 -24.09 -19.47 -11.67
N ASN A 263 -24.46 -18.19 -11.79
CA ASN A 263 -25.21 -17.45 -10.77
C ASN A 263 -26.37 -16.67 -11.43
N PRO A 264 -27.51 -17.34 -11.70
CA PRO A 264 -28.63 -16.71 -12.39
C PRO A 264 -29.41 -15.74 -11.49
N GLY A 265 -30.09 -14.77 -12.12
CA GLY A 265 -31.00 -13.86 -11.44
C GLY A 265 -30.33 -12.70 -10.69
N VAL A 266 -29.06 -12.43 -11.00
CA VAL A 266 -28.29 -11.29 -10.47
C VAL A 266 -27.55 -10.56 -11.60
N PRO A 267 -27.21 -9.27 -11.42
CA PRO A 267 -26.46 -8.51 -12.40
C PRO A 267 -25.03 -9.03 -12.56
N VAL A 268 -24.50 -8.86 -13.77
CA VAL A 268 -23.10 -9.17 -14.11
C VAL A 268 -22.43 -7.93 -14.69
N PHE A 269 -21.22 -7.63 -14.24
CA PHE A 269 -20.47 -6.45 -14.66
C PHE A 269 -18.97 -6.72 -14.72
N SER A 270 -18.20 -5.86 -15.40
CA SER A 270 -16.73 -5.96 -15.35
C SER A 270 -16.22 -5.26 -14.09
N SER A 271 -15.90 -6.01 -13.03
CA SER A 271 -15.42 -5.43 -11.76
C SER A 271 -14.01 -4.87 -11.86
N GLU A 272 -13.20 -5.41 -12.77
CA GLU A 272 -11.90 -4.86 -13.13
C GLU A 272 -11.73 -4.85 -14.65
N THR A 273 -11.71 -3.66 -15.25
CA THR A 273 -11.29 -3.43 -16.64
C THR A 273 -9.93 -2.74 -16.60
N TYR A 274 -8.89 -3.35 -17.15
CA TYR A 274 -7.51 -2.91 -16.96
C TYR A 274 -7.05 -1.94 -18.06
N PRO A 275 -7.00 -0.61 -17.80
CA PRO A 275 -6.47 0.34 -18.78
C PRO A 275 -4.95 0.26 -18.92
N GLY A 276 -4.28 -0.37 -17.97
CA GLY A 276 -2.84 -0.36 -17.77
C GLY A 276 -2.35 -1.66 -17.11
N TRP A 277 -1.15 -1.67 -16.56
CA TRP A 277 -0.64 -2.84 -15.83
C TRP A 277 0.42 -2.47 -14.79
N LEU A 278 0.60 -3.34 -13.78
CA LEU A 278 1.65 -3.22 -12.78
C LEU A 278 3.05 -3.40 -13.39
N THR A 279 4.11 -2.93 -12.71
CA THR A 279 5.49 -3.07 -13.18
C THR A 279 6.38 -3.56 -12.05
N HIS A 280 7.27 -4.52 -12.34
CA HIS A 280 8.24 -5.03 -11.37
C HIS A 280 9.62 -4.39 -11.53
N TRP A 281 10.44 -4.46 -10.49
CA TRP A 281 11.85 -4.08 -10.58
C TRP A 281 12.63 -4.97 -11.57
N GLY A 282 13.35 -4.34 -12.50
CA GLY A 282 14.12 -4.98 -13.56
C GLY A 282 13.34 -5.25 -14.85
N GLU A 283 12.06 -4.89 -14.91
CA GLU A 283 11.25 -4.94 -16.13
C GLU A 283 11.29 -3.61 -16.89
N PRO A 284 10.94 -3.58 -18.19
CA PRO A 284 10.51 -2.34 -18.83
C PRO A 284 9.19 -1.85 -18.22
N TRP A 285 8.93 -0.54 -18.28
CA TRP A 285 7.62 0.01 -17.92
C TRP A 285 6.49 -0.65 -18.71
N GLN A 286 5.49 -1.19 -18.02
CA GLN A 286 4.30 -1.73 -18.68
C GLN A 286 3.43 -0.59 -19.19
N ARG A 287 3.21 -0.55 -20.50
CA ARG A 287 2.44 0.50 -21.20
C ARG A 287 1.58 -0.10 -22.30
N PRO A 288 0.52 -0.85 -21.96
CA PRO A 288 -0.34 -1.47 -22.95
C PRO A 288 -1.00 -0.42 -23.85
N GLY A 289 -1.17 -0.77 -25.13
CA GLY A 289 -1.73 0.13 -26.13
C GLY A 289 -3.21 0.45 -25.89
N VAL A 290 -3.62 1.68 -26.24
CA VAL A 290 -4.97 2.19 -25.98
C VAL A 290 -6.09 1.54 -26.81
N ALA A 291 -5.76 1.00 -28.00
CA ALA A 291 -6.77 0.51 -28.94
C ALA A 291 -7.59 -0.68 -28.40
N GLY A 292 -6.94 -1.62 -27.70
CA GLY A 292 -7.62 -2.77 -27.07
C GLY A 292 -8.61 -2.32 -25.99
N LEU A 293 -8.16 -1.40 -25.13
CA LEU A 293 -8.99 -0.80 -24.09
C LEU A 293 -10.22 -0.09 -24.66
N LEU A 294 -10.06 0.77 -25.67
CA LEU A 294 -11.20 1.49 -26.26
C LEU A 294 -12.20 0.54 -26.92
N LYS A 295 -11.73 -0.57 -27.49
CA LYS A 295 -12.60 -1.61 -28.04
C LYS A 295 -13.43 -2.28 -26.93
N GLU A 296 -12.80 -2.68 -25.83
CA GLU A 296 -13.47 -3.29 -24.68
C GLU A 296 -14.50 -2.33 -24.05
N VAL A 297 -14.10 -1.09 -23.76
CA VAL A 297 -14.99 -0.06 -23.21
C VAL A 297 -16.13 0.26 -24.16
N GLY A 298 -15.86 0.36 -25.47
CA GLY A 298 -16.89 0.56 -26.49
C GLY A 298 -17.92 -0.56 -26.51
N PHE A 299 -17.47 -1.82 -26.39
CA PHE A 299 -18.36 -2.97 -26.24
C PHE A 299 -19.25 -2.84 -24.99
N LEU A 300 -18.64 -2.58 -23.82
CA LEU A 300 -19.33 -2.44 -22.54
C LEU A 300 -20.42 -1.35 -22.60
N LEU A 301 -20.09 -0.17 -23.13
CA LEU A 301 -21.01 0.94 -23.31
C LEU A 301 -22.15 0.60 -24.28
N SER A 302 -21.83 0.04 -25.45
CA SER A 302 -22.83 -0.30 -26.48
C SER A 302 -23.88 -1.30 -25.99
N LYS A 303 -23.51 -2.14 -25.02
CA LYS A 303 -24.35 -3.17 -24.41
C LYS A 303 -24.94 -2.74 -23.06
N LYS A 304 -24.72 -1.50 -22.63
CA LYS A 304 -25.12 -0.98 -21.31
C LYS A 304 -24.61 -1.82 -20.13
N LYS A 305 -23.49 -2.52 -20.32
CA LYS A 305 -22.83 -3.30 -19.27
C LYS A 305 -22.13 -2.34 -18.32
N SER A 306 -22.28 -2.58 -17.02
CA SER A 306 -21.56 -1.84 -16.00
C SER A 306 -20.09 -2.26 -15.95
N PHE A 307 -19.20 -1.36 -15.55
CA PHE A 307 -17.77 -1.67 -15.44
C PHE A 307 -17.02 -0.71 -14.51
N ASN A 308 -15.80 -1.10 -14.15
CA ASN A 308 -14.89 -0.32 -13.32
C ASN A 308 -13.47 -0.32 -13.90
N PHE A 309 -12.88 0.85 -14.06
CA PHE A 309 -11.48 0.98 -14.49
C PHE A 309 -10.52 0.65 -13.34
N TYR A 310 -9.82 -0.48 -13.43
CA TYR A 310 -8.80 -0.91 -12.47
C TYR A 310 -7.39 -0.72 -13.05
N VAL A 311 -6.67 0.36 -12.79
CA VAL A 311 -7.06 1.54 -12.00
C VAL A 311 -7.28 2.76 -12.88
N ALA A 312 -8.17 3.66 -12.47
CA ALA A 312 -8.35 4.95 -13.13
C ALA A 312 -7.22 5.93 -12.76
N HIS A 313 -6.76 5.85 -11.51
CA HIS A 313 -5.56 6.50 -10.99
C HIS A 313 -4.93 5.56 -9.96
N GLY A 314 -3.69 5.13 -10.18
CA GLY A 314 -3.06 4.23 -9.23
C GLY A 314 -2.30 4.93 -8.09
N GLY A 315 -1.59 6.03 -8.36
CA GLY A 315 -0.84 6.77 -7.35
C GLY A 315 0.49 6.12 -7.00
N THR A 316 0.83 6.06 -5.71
CA THR A 316 2.16 5.60 -5.25
C THR A 316 2.07 4.60 -4.10
N ASN A 317 2.88 3.54 -4.16
CA ASN A 317 3.12 2.62 -3.06
C ASN A 317 4.11 3.21 -2.04
N PHE A 318 3.68 4.23 -1.28
CA PHE A 318 4.57 4.91 -0.34
C PHE A 318 5.14 3.98 0.74
N GLY A 319 6.39 4.24 1.13
CA GLY A 319 7.08 3.45 2.13
C GLY A 319 7.28 2.00 1.73
N PHE A 320 6.76 1.07 2.52
CA PHE A 320 6.94 -0.37 2.34
C PHE A 320 5.64 -1.07 1.93
N THR A 321 4.73 -0.36 1.26
CA THR A 321 3.41 -0.91 0.94
C THR A 321 3.32 -1.59 -0.43
N ALA A 322 4.34 -1.46 -1.28
CA ALA A 322 4.45 -2.22 -2.52
C ALA A 322 4.53 -3.72 -2.18
N GLY A 323 3.77 -4.55 -2.89
CA GLY A 323 3.82 -6.00 -2.73
C GLY A 323 4.86 -6.67 -3.65
N ALA A 324 4.56 -7.91 -4.00
CA ALA A 324 5.29 -8.67 -5.01
C ALA A 324 4.37 -9.73 -5.61
N ASN A 325 4.66 -10.16 -6.84
CA ASN A 325 4.13 -11.39 -7.37
C ASN A 325 5.12 -12.55 -7.20
N SER A 326 4.62 -13.75 -7.42
CA SER A 326 5.47 -14.91 -7.65
C SER A 326 4.91 -15.74 -8.80
N GLY A 327 5.78 -16.11 -9.74
CA GLY A 327 5.41 -16.81 -10.95
C GLY A 327 6.55 -17.64 -11.53
N GLY A 328 6.47 -17.98 -12.82
CA GLY A 328 7.47 -18.82 -13.49
C GLY A 328 8.90 -18.26 -13.49
N LYS A 329 9.09 -16.97 -13.18
CA LYS A 329 10.38 -16.30 -13.04
C LYS A 329 10.88 -16.19 -11.60
N GLY A 330 10.13 -16.71 -10.61
CA GLY A 330 10.44 -16.59 -9.19
C GLY A 330 9.73 -15.42 -8.52
N TYR A 331 10.43 -14.69 -7.65
CA TYR A 331 9.92 -13.56 -6.87
C TYR A 331 10.03 -12.25 -7.67
N GLU A 332 8.93 -11.53 -7.83
CA GLU A 332 8.82 -10.34 -8.69
C GLU A 332 8.32 -9.14 -7.86
N PRO A 333 9.21 -8.32 -7.26
CA PRO A 333 8.81 -7.21 -6.40
C PRO A 333 8.27 -6.03 -7.21
N ASP A 334 7.12 -5.50 -6.79
CA ASP A 334 6.49 -4.33 -7.38
C ASP A 334 7.34 -3.07 -7.20
N VAL A 335 7.30 -2.18 -8.19
CA VAL A 335 7.93 -0.86 -8.07
C VAL A 335 7.16 0.05 -7.12
N THR A 336 7.81 1.13 -6.66
CA THR A 336 7.20 2.11 -5.75
C THR A 336 6.12 2.91 -6.46
N SER A 337 6.34 3.26 -7.72
CA SER A 337 5.31 3.87 -8.56
C SER A 337 4.14 2.90 -8.75
N TYR A 338 2.92 3.40 -8.58
CA TYR A 338 1.72 2.70 -9.03
C TYR A 338 1.03 3.54 -10.10
N ASP A 339 1.80 4.19 -10.98
CA ASP A 339 1.27 4.93 -12.14
C ASP A 339 0.36 4.04 -13.01
N TYR A 340 0.72 2.75 -13.12
CA TYR A 340 -0.02 1.70 -13.81
C TYR A 340 -0.19 1.94 -15.32
N ASP A 341 0.38 3.00 -15.90
CA ASP A 341 -0.04 3.54 -17.20
C ASP A 341 -1.56 3.83 -17.22
N ALA A 342 -2.09 4.26 -16.07
CA ALA A 342 -3.48 4.58 -15.86
C ALA A 342 -3.91 5.81 -16.68
N PRO A 343 -5.22 6.01 -16.91
CA PRO A 343 -5.73 7.23 -17.52
C PRO A 343 -5.26 8.48 -16.76
N ILE A 344 -5.27 8.45 -15.44
CA ILE A 344 -4.78 9.52 -14.59
C ILE A 344 -3.43 9.09 -14.02
N ASP A 345 -2.37 9.79 -14.39
CA ASP A 345 -0.99 9.42 -14.06
C ASP A 345 -0.70 9.51 -12.54
N GLU A 346 0.49 9.07 -12.10
CA GLU A 346 0.87 9.06 -10.67
C GLU A 346 0.76 10.44 -9.98
N GLN A 347 0.95 11.54 -10.72
CA GLN A 347 0.81 12.91 -10.17
C GLN A 347 -0.64 13.40 -10.19
N GLY A 348 -1.53 12.74 -10.94
CA GLY A 348 -2.93 13.12 -11.09
C GLY A 348 -3.27 13.79 -12.41
N ASN A 349 -2.37 13.79 -13.40
CA ASN A 349 -2.59 14.47 -14.68
C ASN A 349 -3.38 13.59 -15.66
N ALA A 350 -4.17 14.24 -16.52
CA ALA A 350 -4.81 13.57 -17.65
C ALA A 350 -3.75 13.12 -18.66
N THR A 351 -3.73 11.82 -18.99
CA THR A 351 -2.90 11.26 -20.05
C THR A 351 -3.63 11.26 -21.41
N PRO A 352 -2.95 10.95 -22.54
CA PRO A 352 -3.63 10.68 -23.80
C PRO A 352 -4.71 9.59 -23.69
N LYS A 353 -4.50 8.60 -22.81
CA LYS A 353 -5.47 7.53 -22.53
C LYS A 353 -6.73 8.06 -21.85
N TYR A 354 -6.57 8.98 -20.90
CA TYR A 354 -7.70 9.69 -20.29
C TYR A 354 -8.50 10.50 -21.31
N LEU A 355 -7.82 11.23 -22.20
CA LEU A 355 -8.53 12.04 -23.20
C LEU A 355 -9.36 11.16 -24.14
N ALA A 356 -8.81 10.03 -24.60
CA ALA A 356 -9.52 9.08 -25.46
C ALA A 356 -10.71 8.41 -24.75
N LEU A 357 -10.53 7.97 -23.50
CA LEU A 357 -11.63 7.41 -22.69
C LEU A 357 -12.70 8.45 -22.42
N ARG A 358 -12.30 9.68 -22.10
CA ARG A 358 -13.24 10.77 -21.84
C ARG A 358 -14.12 11.07 -23.05
N GLU A 359 -13.54 11.09 -24.24
CA GLU A 359 -14.29 11.25 -25.49
C GLU A 359 -15.30 10.11 -25.66
N LEU A 360 -14.86 8.87 -25.47
CA LEU A 360 -15.71 7.67 -25.59
C LEU A 360 -16.86 7.64 -24.55
N LEU A 361 -16.59 8.09 -23.32
CA LEU A 361 -17.58 8.15 -22.22
C LEU A 361 -18.51 9.37 -22.33
N GLY A 362 -18.21 10.34 -23.19
CA GLY A 362 -18.96 11.59 -23.30
C GLY A 362 -18.76 12.54 -22.12
N GLY A 363 -17.59 12.53 -21.48
CA GLY A 363 -17.29 13.40 -20.34
C GLY A 363 -17.27 14.89 -20.73
N THR A 364 -18.11 15.71 -20.09
CA THR A 364 -18.29 17.14 -20.42
C THR A 364 -17.80 18.11 -19.34
N GLY A 365 -17.62 17.68 -18.09
CA GLY A 365 -17.18 18.55 -16.99
C GLY A 365 -15.73 19.03 -17.16
N ALA A 366 -15.39 20.24 -16.72
CA ALA A 366 -14.04 20.77 -16.85
C ALA A 366 -13.00 19.81 -16.22
N ILE A 367 -11.91 19.52 -16.95
CA ILE A 367 -10.80 18.74 -16.40
C ILE A 367 -10.11 19.60 -15.32
N PRO A 368 -9.97 19.11 -14.07
CA PRO A 368 -9.18 19.78 -13.06
C PRO A 368 -7.79 20.18 -13.55
N ALA A 369 -7.33 21.37 -13.18
CA ALA A 369 -5.98 21.80 -13.52
C ALA A 369 -4.93 20.85 -12.93
N PRO A 370 -3.82 20.60 -13.64
CA PRO A 370 -2.67 19.88 -13.09
C PRO A 370 -2.20 20.47 -11.76
N ILE A 371 -1.81 19.60 -10.83
CA ILE A 371 -1.15 20.04 -9.59
C ILE A 371 0.25 20.53 -9.97
N PRO A 372 0.67 21.74 -9.55
CA PRO A 372 2.00 22.25 -9.86
C PRO A 372 3.11 21.30 -9.40
N SER A 373 4.16 21.18 -10.21
CA SER A 373 5.42 20.56 -9.80
C SER A 373 6.57 21.56 -9.86
N MET A 374 7.68 21.23 -9.21
CA MET A 374 8.89 22.03 -9.19
C MET A 374 10.16 21.17 -9.23
N ALA A 375 11.21 21.75 -9.79
CA ALA A 375 12.57 21.25 -9.59
C ALA A 375 13.11 21.68 -8.22
N ILE A 376 13.90 20.81 -7.60
CA ILE A 376 14.74 21.14 -6.45
C ILE A 376 16.19 21.07 -6.93
N PRO A 377 17.01 22.11 -6.72
CA PRO A 377 18.43 22.08 -7.07
C PRO A 377 19.18 20.90 -6.41
N ASP A 378 20.41 20.65 -6.86
CA ASP A 378 21.27 19.63 -6.27
C ASP A 378 21.44 19.86 -4.75
N VAL A 379 20.95 18.90 -3.98
CA VAL A 379 21.09 18.82 -2.52
C VAL A 379 22.37 18.04 -2.24
N ALA A 380 23.35 18.70 -1.64
CA ALA A 380 24.56 18.03 -1.17
C ALA A 380 24.21 16.99 -0.10
N MET A 381 24.65 15.76 -0.31
CA MET A 381 24.43 14.65 0.61
C MET A 381 25.73 14.31 1.34
N THR A 382 25.61 14.02 2.63
CA THR A 382 26.74 13.59 3.47
C THR A 382 26.38 12.29 4.17
N ALA A 383 27.35 11.41 4.39
CA ALA A 383 27.14 10.21 5.19
C ALA A 383 26.83 10.61 6.63
N LEU A 384 25.63 10.29 7.09
CA LEU A 384 25.17 10.54 8.45
C LEU A 384 25.62 9.41 9.39
N THR A 385 25.30 8.16 9.02
CA THR A 385 25.59 6.96 9.82
C THR A 385 25.50 5.73 8.90
N SER A 386 25.58 4.53 9.47
CA SER A 386 25.36 3.27 8.74
C SER A 386 24.56 2.29 9.59
N VAL A 387 23.97 1.29 8.96
CA VAL A 387 23.27 0.20 9.67
C VAL A 387 24.17 -0.46 10.72
N TRP A 388 25.48 -0.49 10.47
CA TRP A 388 26.46 -1.13 11.33
C TRP A 388 26.78 -0.34 12.61
N GLN A 389 26.64 0.98 12.56
CA GLN A 389 26.82 1.87 13.71
C GLN A 389 25.52 2.05 14.51
N GLN A 390 24.41 1.51 14.00
CA GLN A 390 23.08 1.62 14.59
C GLN A 390 22.53 0.27 15.07
N LEU A 391 23.38 -0.75 15.26
CA LEU A 391 22.95 -2.08 15.66
C LEU A 391 22.21 -2.01 17.01
N PRO A 392 20.92 -2.41 17.08
CA PRO A 392 20.18 -2.49 18.34
C PRO A 392 20.70 -3.63 19.23
N ALA A 393 20.01 -3.90 20.34
CA ALA A 393 20.29 -5.09 21.12
C ALA A 393 20.07 -6.37 20.29
N PRO A 394 20.99 -7.35 20.33
CA PRO A 394 20.84 -8.59 19.58
C PRO A 394 19.79 -9.51 20.19
N ILE A 395 19.03 -10.18 19.33
CA ILE A 395 18.20 -11.33 19.69
C ILE A 395 19.03 -12.59 19.42
N LYS A 396 19.30 -13.38 20.45
CA LYS A 396 20.09 -14.61 20.33
C LYS A 396 19.20 -15.79 19.97
N THR A 397 19.59 -16.55 18.95
CA THR A 397 18.84 -17.70 18.44
C THR A 397 19.80 -18.83 18.07
N VAL A 398 19.33 -20.09 18.14
CA VAL A 398 20.18 -21.25 17.79
C VAL A 398 20.40 -21.33 16.28
N THR A 399 19.33 -21.10 15.51
CA THR A 399 19.29 -21.01 14.05
C THR A 399 18.70 -19.64 13.67
N PRO A 400 18.93 -19.13 12.44
CA PRO A 400 18.24 -17.92 12.02
C PRO A 400 16.73 -18.08 12.09
N ARG A 401 16.03 -16.95 12.24
CA ARG A 401 14.58 -16.88 12.43
C ARG A 401 14.01 -15.78 11.53
N THR A 402 12.79 -15.98 11.03
CA THR A 402 12.13 -15.00 10.16
C THR A 402 11.83 -13.70 10.91
N PHE A 403 11.66 -12.61 10.17
CA PHE A 403 11.38 -11.29 10.72
C PHE A 403 10.16 -11.33 11.65
N GLU A 404 9.07 -11.95 11.22
CA GLU A 404 7.77 -11.93 11.88
C GLU A 404 7.80 -12.77 13.17
N SER A 405 8.56 -13.86 13.14
CA SER A 405 8.80 -14.67 14.35
C SER A 405 9.59 -13.91 15.42
N LEU A 406 10.36 -12.89 15.01
CA LEU A 406 11.12 -12.00 15.89
C LEU A 406 10.38 -10.67 16.18
N GLY A 407 9.15 -10.50 15.69
CA GLY A 407 8.32 -9.33 15.96
C GLY A 407 8.56 -8.12 15.03
N GLN A 408 9.20 -8.33 13.87
CA GLN A 408 9.33 -7.33 12.81
C GLN A 408 8.59 -7.82 11.56
N ASN A 409 7.93 -6.93 10.82
CA ASN A 409 7.19 -7.32 9.62
C ASN A 409 7.91 -6.92 8.33
N GLN A 410 8.68 -5.84 8.35
CA GLN A 410 9.33 -5.24 7.18
C GLN A 410 10.63 -4.55 7.62
N GLY A 411 11.42 -4.05 6.67
CA GLY A 411 12.66 -3.32 6.93
C GLY A 411 13.91 -4.19 6.70
N LEU A 412 14.90 -4.10 7.60
CA LEU A 412 16.16 -4.85 7.50
C LEU A 412 16.41 -5.71 8.73
N ALA A 413 17.27 -6.71 8.58
CA ALA A 413 17.90 -7.37 9.71
C ALA A 413 19.36 -7.71 9.41
N VAL A 414 20.22 -7.64 10.43
CA VAL A 414 21.56 -8.22 10.36
C VAL A 414 21.53 -9.55 11.10
N TYR A 415 21.90 -10.64 10.41
CA TYR A 415 22.16 -11.95 11.00
C TYR A 415 23.67 -12.13 11.15
N ARG A 416 24.12 -12.38 12.38
CA ARG A 416 25.54 -12.52 12.71
C ARG A 416 25.82 -13.85 13.38
N THR A 417 26.91 -14.50 12.99
CA THR A 417 27.45 -15.68 13.68
C THR A 417 28.98 -15.72 13.57
N THR A 418 29.61 -16.57 14.38
CA THR A 418 31.04 -16.85 14.32
C THR A 418 31.28 -18.17 13.59
N LEU A 419 32.21 -18.16 12.63
CA LEU A 419 32.59 -19.34 11.86
C LEU A 419 33.54 -20.23 12.67
N VAL A 420 32.98 -21.23 13.35
CA VAL A 420 33.72 -22.27 14.09
C VAL A 420 33.86 -23.51 13.22
N GLY A 421 35.07 -24.08 13.16
CA GLY A 421 35.37 -25.21 12.28
C GLY A 421 35.65 -24.75 10.84
N ARG A 422 34.62 -24.66 9.99
CA ARG A 422 34.77 -24.19 8.60
C ARG A 422 34.88 -22.67 8.55
N LYS A 423 35.94 -22.16 7.92
CA LYS A 423 36.27 -20.71 7.81
C LYS A 423 36.28 -20.19 6.37
N SER A 424 35.94 -21.05 5.41
CA SER A 424 35.84 -20.77 3.98
C SER A 424 34.97 -21.82 3.31
N GLY A 425 34.61 -21.56 2.05
CA GLY A 425 33.83 -22.46 1.20
C GLY A 425 32.52 -21.84 0.76
N ARG A 426 31.66 -22.66 0.13
CA ARG A 426 30.38 -22.21 -0.39
C ARG A 426 29.39 -21.94 0.74
N LEU A 427 29.01 -20.68 0.94
CA LEU A 427 27.86 -20.28 1.74
C LEU A 427 26.58 -20.65 0.98
N THR A 428 25.57 -21.13 1.69
CA THR A 428 24.23 -21.35 1.15
C THR A 428 23.19 -20.91 2.16
N ILE A 429 22.28 -20.02 1.75
CA ILE A 429 21.15 -19.55 2.54
C ILE A 429 19.89 -20.26 2.04
N THR A 430 19.11 -20.83 2.95
CA THR A 430 17.87 -21.57 2.63
C THR A 430 16.78 -21.07 3.58
N ASP A 431 15.74 -20.40 3.12
CA ASP A 431 15.73 -19.56 1.93
C ASP A 431 15.94 -18.08 2.31
N LEU A 432 16.48 -17.31 1.37
CA LEU A 432 16.73 -15.88 1.52
C LEU A 432 15.54 -15.07 1.02
N HIS A 433 14.92 -14.32 1.91
CA HIS A 433 13.78 -13.43 1.62
C HIS A 433 14.13 -11.99 2.06
N ASP A 434 14.59 -11.07 1.20
CA ASP A 434 14.66 -11.20 -0.26
C ASP A 434 16.01 -10.79 -0.87
N PHE A 435 16.65 -9.75 -0.35
CA PHE A 435 17.94 -9.29 -0.84
C PHE A 435 18.95 -9.26 0.30
N ALA A 436 20.17 -9.76 0.09
CA ALA A 436 21.21 -9.74 1.10
C ALA A 436 22.54 -9.17 0.61
N THR A 437 23.25 -8.51 1.53
CA THR A 437 24.68 -8.23 1.44
C THR A 437 25.43 -9.05 2.49
N VAL A 438 26.51 -9.72 2.08
CA VAL A 438 27.25 -10.66 2.92
C VAL A 438 28.63 -10.13 3.23
N PHE A 439 29.06 -10.27 4.49
CA PHE A 439 30.33 -9.78 5.01
C PHE A 439 31.04 -10.83 5.86
N VAL A 440 32.37 -10.85 5.79
CA VAL A 440 33.22 -11.60 6.72
C VAL A 440 34.27 -10.69 7.32
N ASP A 441 34.32 -10.64 8.65
CA ASP A 441 35.21 -9.73 9.41
C ASP A 441 35.11 -8.27 8.94
N GLY A 442 33.87 -7.83 8.63
CA GLY A 442 33.58 -6.49 8.11
C GLY A 442 33.94 -6.28 6.64
N LYS A 443 34.51 -7.25 5.93
CA LYS A 443 34.80 -7.15 4.49
C LYS A 443 33.58 -7.59 3.67
N PHE A 444 33.17 -6.77 2.72
CA PHE A 444 32.09 -7.11 1.79
C PHE A 444 32.50 -8.27 0.88
N ILE A 445 31.65 -9.29 0.80
CA ILE A 445 31.84 -10.48 -0.05
C ILE A 445 31.02 -10.40 -1.32
N GLY A 446 29.74 -10.03 -1.21
CA GLY A 446 28.84 -10.00 -2.36
C GLY A 446 27.37 -9.81 -1.98
N THR A 447 26.52 -9.87 -2.99
CA THR A 447 25.06 -9.77 -2.88
C THR A 447 24.39 -11.10 -3.18
N LEU A 448 23.15 -11.26 -2.71
CA LEU A 448 22.25 -12.34 -3.12
C LEU A 448 20.86 -11.74 -3.37
N ASP A 449 20.28 -12.01 -4.54
CA ASP A 449 18.96 -11.54 -4.96
C ASP A 449 17.98 -12.71 -5.18
N ARG A 450 16.91 -12.77 -4.36
CA ARG A 450 15.84 -13.78 -4.46
C ARG A 450 15.17 -13.80 -5.84
N ARG A 451 15.03 -12.65 -6.51
CA ARG A 451 14.43 -12.55 -7.85
C ARG A 451 15.25 -13.32 -8.89
N LEU A 452 16.56 -13.41 -8.70
CA LEU A 452 17.47 -14.17 -9.56
C LEU A 452 17.68 -15.62 -9.07
N GLY A 453 16.99 -16.03 -7.99
CA GLY A 453 17.17 -17.35 -7.36
C GLY A 453 18.54 -17.53 -6.68
N GLU A 454 19.28 -16.43 -6.47
CA GLU A 454 20.61 -16.44 -5.88
C GLU A 454 20.54 -16.82 -4.40
N ARG A 455 21.28 -17.85 -4.02
CA ARG A 455 21.30 -18.36 -2.63
C ARG A 455 22.69 -18.74 -2.13
N THR A 456 23.72 -18.57 -2.95
CA THR A 456 25.08 -19.03 -2.65
C THR A 456 26.15 -17.99 -2.99
N LEU A 457 27.16 -17.89 -2.13
CA LEU A 457 28.38 -17.13 -2.36
C LEU A 457 29.59 -17.96 -1.90
N ASP A 458 30.74 -17.80 -2.55
CA ASP A 458 31.98 -18.43 -2.08
C ASP A 458 32.67 -17.52 -1.06
N ILE A 459 32.89 -18.05 0.15
CA ILE A 459 33.56 -17.35 1.25
C ILE A 459 35.06 -17.64 1.18
N PRO A 460 35.91 -16.61 1.00
CA PRO A 460 37.35 -16.79 0.99
C PRO A 460 37.87 -17.19 2.38
N LEU A 461 39.07 -17.78 2.42
CA LEU A 461 39.72 -18.09 3.70
C LEU A 461 40.02 -16.82 4.49
N SER A 462 39.41 -16.72 5.67
CA SER A 462 39.75 -15.66 6.63
C SER A 462 41.01 -16.04 7.42
N THR A 463 41.85 -15.03 7.66
CA THR A 463 43.02 -15.12 8.55
C THR A 463 42.65 -15.02 10.03
N SER A 464 41.39 -14.67 10.34
CA SER A 464 40.89 -14.61 11.72
C SER A 464 40.81 -16.00 12.34
N PRO A 465 41.21 -16.18 13.62
CA PRO A 465 41.01 -17.45 14.31
C PRO A 465 39.53 -17.78 14.51
N MET A 466 38.67 -16.76 14.56
CA MET A 466 37.22 -16.87 14.70
C MET A 466 36.54 -15.84 13.78
N PRO A 467 36.45 -16.12 12.48
CA PRO A 467 35.88 -15.18 11.52
C PRO A 467 34.42 -14.90 11.85
N ARG A 468 33.99 -13.65 11.72
CA ARG A 468 32.60 -13.24 11.93
C ARG A 468 31.88 -13.11 10.60
N LEU A 469 30.83 -13.90 10.41
CA LEU A 469 29.91 -13.78 9.29
C LEU A 469 28.78 -12.81 9.66
N GLU A 470 28.51 -11.84 8.80
CA GLU A 470 27.40 -10.90 8.94
C GLU A 470 26.61 -10.87 7.61
N ILE A 471 25.29 -11.05 7.69
CA ILE A 471 24.38 -11.05 6.54
C ILE A 471 23.34 -9.96 6.80
N LEU A 472 23.40 -8.86 6.07
CA LEU A 472 22.38 -7.82 6.09
C LEU A 472 21.30 -8.19 5.08
N VAL A 473 20.08 -8.44 5.55
CA VAL A 473 18.93 -8.84 4.74
C VAL A 473 17.91 -7.72 4.69
N GLU A 474 17.42 -7.38 3.51
CA GLU A 474 16.25 -6.55 3.27
C GLU A 474 15.02 -7.41 2.99
N ALA A 475 13.93 -7.11 3.69
CA ALA A 475 12.60 -7.58 3.35
C ALA A 475 11.99 -6.63 2.31
N MET A 476 11.81 -7.12 1.08
CA MET A 476 11.00 -6.47 0.05
C MET A 476 9.51 -6.79 0.28
N GLY A 477 8.61 -6.38 -0.62
CA GLY A 477 7.17 -6.59 -0.46
C GLY A 477 6.81 -8.07 -0.33
N HIS A 478 5.88 -8.41 0.56
CA HIS A 478 5.33 -9.78 0.63
C HIS A 478 4.54 -10.09 -0.63
N ILE A 479 4.59 -11.35 -1.05
CA ILE A 479 3.80 -11.84 -2.17
C ILE A 479 2.30 -11.57 -1.90
N ASN A 480 1.64 -10.98 -2.89
CA ASN A 480 0.28 -10.48 -2.78
C ASN A 480 -0.75 -11.27 -3.60
N PHE A 481 -0.30 -12.27 -4.38
CA PHE A 481 -1.16 -13.02 -5.29
C PHE A 481 -0.87 -14.53 -5.27
N ALA A 482 -1.92 -15.31 -5.51
CA ALA A 482 -1.91 -16.77 -5.66
C ALA A 482 -1.36 -17.55 -4.45
N GLN A 483 -0.60 -18.62 -4.68
CA GLN A 483 -0.38 -19.68 -3.70
C GLN A 483 0.83 -19.46 -2.80
N GLU A 484 1.77 -18.61 -3.23
CA GLU A 484 3.02 -18.33 -2.50
C GLU A 484 2.87 -17.15 -1.51
N ILE A 485 1.64 -16.78 -1.15
CA ILE A 485 1.35 -15.63 -0.27
C ILE A 485 1.83 -15.82 1.17
N ILE A 486 2.09 -17.06 1.63
CA ILE A 486 2.73 -17.29 2.94
C ILE A 486 4.24 -16.99 2.82
N ASP A 487 4.57 -15.71 2.76
CA ASP A 487 5.88 -15.22 2.32
C ASP A 487 6.71 -14.59 3.47
N ARG A 488 7.12 -15.40 4.44
CA ARG A 488 7.92 -14.92 5.59
C ARG A 488 9.26 -14.33 5.16
N LYS A 489 9.68 -13.24 5.78
CA LYS A 489 10.89 -12.49 5.41
C LYS A 489 12.11 -12.82 6.27
N GLY A 490 13.30 -12.53 5.77
CA GLY A 490 14.57 -12.82 6.42
C GLY A 490 15.22 -14.10 5.91
N ILE A 491 15.78 -14.88 6.83
CA ILE A 491 16.30 -16.22 6.54
C ILE A 491 15.31 -17.22 7.10
N THR A 492 14.66 -17.99 6.22
CA THR A 492 13.44 -18.73 6.56
C THR A 492 13.70 -20.09 7.20
N ASP A 493 14.86 -20.70 6.95
CA ASP A 493 15.22 -22.02 7.49
C ASP A 493 16.66 -22.05 8.07
N ARG A 494 17.69 -22.10 7.23
CA ARG A 494 19.09 -22.30 7.67
C ARG A 494 20.12 -21.61 6.79
N VAL A 495 21.34 -21.51 7.32
CA VAL A 495 22.54 -21.13 6.58
C VAL A 495 23.59 -22.22 6.76
N THR A 496 24.26 -22.60 5.67
CA THR A 496 25.35 -23.57 5.69
C THR A 496 26.62 -23.01 5.06
N LEU A 497 27.79 -23.48 5.48
CA LEU A 497 29.08 -23.20 4.86
C LEU A 497 29.77 -24.53 4.53
N GLY A 498 30.01 -24.79 3.25
CA GLY A 498 30.59 -26.08 2.80
C GLY A 498 29.80 -27.29 3.31
N GLY A 499 28.46 -27.17 3.37
CA GLY A 499 27.54 -28.20 3.87
C GLY A 499 27.38 -28.27 5.39
N MET A 500 28.15 -27.50 6.18
CA MET A 500 27.99 -27.44 7.63
C MET A 500 26.98 -26.38 8.02
N THR A 501 25.93 -26.75 8.77
CA THR A 501 24.96 -25.79 9.32
C THR A 501 25.63 -24.85 10.32
N LEU A 502 25.43 -23.55 10.11
CA LEU A 502 25.90 -22.50 11.01
C LEU A 502 24.88 -22.24 12.12
N MET A 503 25.36 -22.19 13.35
CA MET A 503 24.54 -22.10 14.56
C MET A 503 24.89 -20.83 15.37
N ASN A 504 24.14 -20.56 16.44
CA ASN A 504 24.39 -19.50 17.42
C ASN A 504 24.40 -18.09 16.80
N TRP A 505 23.21 -17.63 16.44
CA TRP A 505 22.99 -16.38 15.73
C TRP A 505 22.65 -15.24 16.68
N GLU A 506 23.18 -14.07 16.37
CA GLU A 506 22.70 -12.77 16.86
C GLU A 506 21.96 -12.09 15.71
N THR A 507 20.69 -11.76 15.93
CA THR A 507 19.86 -11.02 14.96
C THR A 507 19.56 -9.62 15.45
N PHE A 508 19.76 -8.63 14.58
CA PHE A 508 19.55 -7.21 14.85
C PHE A 508 18.46 -6.68 13.92
N LEU A 509 17.36 -6.16 14.48
CA LEU A 509 16.17 -5.77 13.73
C LEU A 509 16.10 -4.26 13.47
N PHE A 510 15.88 -3.87 12.23
CA PHE A 510 15.73 -2.48 11.81
C PHE A 510 14.36 -2.28 11.13
N PRO A 511 13.33 -1.83 11.87
CA PRO A 511 12.00 -1.65 11.29
C PRO A 511 11.93 -0.46 10.32
N LEU A 512 12.91 0.45 10.37
CA LEU A 512 12.99 1.65 9.52
C LEU A 512 11.72 2.51 9.53
N ASN A 513 11.04 2.58 10.67
CA ASN A 513 9.87 3.46 10.82
C ASN A 513 10.30 4.94 10.93
N ASP A 514 9.34 5.84 10.69
CA ASP A 514 9.60 7.28 10.63
C ASP A 514 10.24 7.81 11.93
N ALA A 515 9.80 7.31 13.09
CA ALA A 515 10.36 7.69 14.38
C ALA A 515 11.84 7.30 14.52
N TRP A 516 12.23 6.14 14.00
CA TRP A 516 13.62 5.69 13.97
C TRP A 516 14.47 6.60 13.09
N ILE A 517 14.00 6.94 11.89
CA ILE A 517 14.72 7.81 10.94
C ILE A 517 14.91 9.22 11.50
N VAL A 518 13.87 9.80 12.10
CA VAL A 518 13.94 11.14 12.73
C VAL A 518 14.92 11.15 13.91
N GLY A 519 15.03 10.03 14.63
CA GLY A 519 15.93 9.88 15.78
C GLY A 519 17.40 9.63 15.44
N LEU A 520 17.76 9.46 14.17
CA LEU A 520 19.14 9.15 13.75
C LEU A 520 20.13 10.25 14.13
N LYS A 521 21.27 9.83 14.65
CA LYS A 521 22.39 10.71 14.99
C LYS A 521 23.57 10.42 14.09
N SER A 522 24.40 11.44 13.88
CA SER A 522 25.68 11.26 13.20
C SER A 522 26.60 10.34 14.01
N THR A 523 27.29 9.43 13.32
CA THR A 523 28.26 8.50 13.93
C THR A 523 29.57 8.51 13.13
N PRO A 524 30.67 7.98 13.68
CA PRO A 524 31.86 7.71 12.89
C PRO A 524 31.53 6.92 11.62
N GLN A 525 32.25 7.21 10.54
CA GLN A 525 32.03 6.56 9.26
C GLN A 525 32.44 5.08 9.32
N ASP A 526 31.61 4.23 8.73
CA ASP A 526 31.89 2.82 8.50
C ASP A 526 32.10 2.62 7.00
N ALA A 527 33.24 2.07 6.59
CA ALA A 527 33.58 1.92 5.18
C ALA A 527 32.74 0.87 4.43
N ARG A 528 31.89 0.12 5.13
CA ARG A 528 31.01 -0.88 4.52
C ARG A 528 29.79 -0.24 3.82
N PRO A 529 29.24 -0.89 2.78
CA PRO A 529 27.90 -0.61 2.27
C PRO A 529 26.80 -0.70 3.34
N GLY A 530 25.65 -0.06 3.12
CA GLY A 530 24.58 0.07 4.13
C GLY A 530 24.62 1.44 4.82
N THR A 531 24.85 2.49 4.04
CA THR A 531 25.08 3.85 4.51
C THR A 531 23.79 4.65 4.49
N LEU A 532 23.58 5.49 5.52
CA LEU A 532 22.52 6.47 5.55
C LEU A 532 23.13 7.84 5.26
N PHE A 533 22.68 8.47 4.18
CA PHE A 533 23.07 9.80 3.75
C PHE A 533 22.00 10.81 4.13
N LYS A 534 22.41 12.03 4.47
CA LYS A 534 21.50 13.14 4.80
C LYS A 534 21.94 14.41 4.08
N GLY A 535 20.96 15.16 3.61
CA GLY A 535 21.11 16.49 3.03
C GLY A 535 19.98 17.41 3.49
N THR A 536 20.26 18.71 3.44
CA THR A 536 19.28 19.76 3.78
C THR A 536 19.19 20.77 2.65
N PHE A 537 18.00 21.29 2.41
CA PHE A 537 17.74 22.29 1.37
C PHE A 537 16.61 23.22 1.79
N THR A 538 16.59 24.44 1.24
CA THR A 538 15.62 25.47 1.63
C THR A 538 14.68 25.78 0.49
N LEU A 539 13.37 25.84 0.77
CA LEU A 539 12.33 26.15 -0.19
C LEU A 539 11.59 27.46 0.16
N ASN A 540 11.31 28.28 -0.85
CA ASN A 540 10.48 29.49 -0.70
C ASN A 540 8.98 29.20 -0.87
N SER A 541 8.66 28.15 -1.61
CA SER A 541 7.32 27.62 -1.88
C SER A 541 7.41 26.10 -2.07
N THR A 542 6.28 25.42 -1.97
CA THR A 542 6.18 23.96 -2.12
C THR A 542 5.29 23.61 -3.30
N ALA A 543 5.70 22.61 -4.08
CA ALA A 543 4.95 21.98 -5.15
C ALA A 543 5.43 20.52 -5.26
N ASP A 544 4.72 19.69 -6.03
CA ASP A 544 5.13 18.31 -6.22
C ASP A 544 6.53 18.22 -6.84
N THR A 545 7.26 17.16 -6.56
CA THR A 545 8.59 16.96 -7.17
C THR A 545 8.93 15.47 -7.29
N TRP A 546 9.91 15.17 -8.12
CA TRP A 546 10.39 13.81 -8.35
C TRP A 546 11.85 13.71 -7.93
N ILE A 547 12.12 13.00 -6.83
CA ILE A 547 13.46 12.83 -6.29
C ILE A 547 14.23 11.85 -7.19
N ASP A 548 15.25 12.35 -7.88
CA ASP A 548 16.09 11.62 -8.83
C ASP A 548 17.12 10.76 -8.08
N MET A 549 16.97 9.44 -8.17
CA MET A 549 17.80 8.46 -7.48
C MET A 549 18.83 7.79 -8.40
N SER A 550 19.03 8.31 -9.62
CA SER A 550 19.99 7.75 -10.59
C SER A 550 21.45 7.73 -10.10
N ALA A 551 21.80 8.56 -9.13
CA ALA A 551 23.12 8.58 -8.52
C ALA A 551 23.30 7.55 -7.39
N TYR A 552 22.27 6.79 -7.04
CA TYR A 552 22.25 5.80 -5.97
C TYR A 552 21.87 4.41 -6.52
N ARG A 553 22.05 3.36 -5.71
CA ARG A 553 21.98 1.97 -6.17
C ARG A 553 20.74 1.22 -5.69
N LYS A 554 20.55 1.04 -4.39
CA LYS A 554 19.37 0.33 -3.86
C LYS A 554 19.07 0.76 -2.44
N GLY A 555 17.82 1.10 -2.15
CA GLY A 555 17.39 1.36 -0.79
C GLY A 555 16.12 2.19 -0.70
N VAL A 556 16.08 3.15 0.23
CA VAL A 556 14.86 3.84 0.66
C VAL A 556 15.13 5.33 0.86
N VAL A 557 14.13 6.17 0.56
CA VAL A 557 14.23 7.64 0.69
C VAL A 557 13.18 8.18 1.65
N TRP A 558 13.58 9.13 2.50
CA TRP A 558 12.69 9.93 3.33
C TRP A 558 12.86 11.41 3.05
N VAL A 559 11.74 12.15 3.00
CA VAL A 559 11.70 13.61 2.96
C VAL A 559 10.95 14.11 4.17
N ASN A 560 11.60 14.94 4.99
CA ASN A 560 11.06 15.45 6.26
C ASN A 560 10.52 14.35 7.20
N GLY A 561 11.07 13.14 7.11
CA GLY A 561 10.63 11.98 7.90
C GLY A 561 9.54 11.13 7.23
N HIS A 562 8.96 11.56 6.12
CA HIS A 562 8.00 10.78 5.34
C HIS A 562 8.72 9.82 4.40
N ASN A 563 8.40 8.53 4.46
CA ASN A 563 9.00 7.50 3.62
C ASN A 563 8.41 7.53 2.20
N LEU A 564 9.19 7.98 1.22
CA LEU A 564 8.79 8.00 -0.19
C LEU A 564 8.68 6.59 -0.79
N GLY A 565 9.39 5.62 -0.21
CA GLY A 565 9.46 4.25 -0.68
C GLY A 565 10.83 3.89 -1.23
N ARG A 566 10.86 2.80 -2.01
CA ARG A 566 12.09 2.11 -2.43
C ARG A 566 12.59 2.62 -3.77
N PHE A 567 13.91 2.63 -3.96
CA PHE A 567 14.54 2.83 -5.25
C PHE A 567 15.52 1.68 -5.55
N TRP A 568 15.74 1.41 -6.84
CA TRP A 568 16.70 0.42 -7.30
C TRP A 568 17.22 0.77 -8.71
N ASP A 569 18.54 0.79 -8.88
CA ASP A 569 19.26 1.14 -10.12
C ASP A 569 19.00 0.20 -11.30
N ILE A 570 18.42 -0.98 -11.06
CA ILE A 570 17.97 -1.89 -12.13
C ILE A 570 16.71 -1.38 -12.86
N GLY A 571 16.04 -0.36 -12.32
CA GLY A 571 14.88 0.28 -12.94
C GLY A 571 13.63 -0.60 -12.95
N PRO A 572 12.60 -0.21 -13.73
CA PRO A 572 12.61 0.92 -14.67
C PRO A 572 12.41 2.27 -13.97
N GLN A 573 11.99 2.27 -12.70
CA GLN A 573 11.81 3.47 -11.92
C GLN A 573 13.15 4.06 -11.45
N THR A 574 13.38 5.33 -11.77
CA THR A 574 14.60 6.06 -11.37
C THR A 574 14.33 7.29 -10.51
N LYS A 575 13.06 7.70 -10.41
CA LYS A 575 12.61 8.85 -9.61
C LYS A 575 11.50 8.44 -8.66
N LEU A 576 11.45 9.05 -7.48
CA LEU A 576 10.38 8.87 -6.49
C LEU A 576 9.51 10.12 -6.38
N TYR A 577 8.20 9.95 -6.46
CA TYR A 577 7.24 11.04 -6.27
C TYR A 577 7.27 11.53 -4.82
N CYS A 578 7.40 12.84 -4.64
CA CYS A 578 7.29 13.52 -3.37
C CYS A 578 6.17 14.57 -3.47
N PRO A 579 5.03 14.36 -2.79
CA PRO A 579 3.92 15.30 -2.83
C PRO A 579 4.28 16.60 -2.11
N ALA A 580 3.67 17.71 -2.54
CA ALA A 580 3.93 19.02 -1.95
C ALA A 580 3.62 19.07 -0.45
N SER A 581 2.65 18.28 0.03
CA SER A 581 2.27 18.22 1.45
C SER A 581 3.34 17.62 2.36
N TRP A 582 4.36 16.95 1.80
CA TRP A 582 5.51 16.44 2.56
C TRP A 582 6.71 17.37 2.54
N LEU A 583 6.61 18.49 1.81
CA LEU A 583 7.56 19.58 1.80
C LEU A 583 7.04 20.74 2.67
N LYS A 584 7.94 21.62 3.09
CA LYS A 584 7.58 22.85 3.81
C LYS A 584 8.39 24.03 3.33
N LYS A 585 7.84 25.24 3.50
CA LYS A 585 8.63 26.47 3.34
C LYS A 585 9.72 26.51 4.41
N GLY A 586 10.91 26.97 4.03
CA GLY A 586 12.11 26.94 4.87
C GLY A 586 12.92 25.68 4.66
N GLU A 587 13.61 25.23 5.71
CA GLU A 587 14.52 24.10 5.65
C GLU A 587 13.76 22.76 5.56
N ASN A 588 14.18 21.92 4.63
CA ASN A 588 13.73 20.55 4.43
C ASN A 588 14.91 19.61 4.56
N THR A 589 14.65 18.36 4.92
CA THR A 589 15.65 17.30 5.02
C THR A 589 15.32 16.17 4.06
N ILE A 590 16.33 15.66 3.38
CA ILE A 590 16.28 14.37 2.67
C ILE A 590 17.24 13.38 3.33
N THR A 591 16.77 12.16 3.56
CA THR A 591 17.56 11.04 4.07
C THR A 591 17.47 9.88 3.09
N VAL A 592 18.61 9.29 2.74
CA VAL A 592 18.71 8.15 1.83
C VAL A 592 19.44 7.02 2.52
N LEU A 593 18.80 5.88 2.68
CA LEU A 593 19.49 4.64 3.00
C LEU A 593 19.87 3.96 1.69
N ASP A 594 21.15 3.66 1.48
CA ASP A 594 21.64 2.87 0.35
C ASP A 594 22.41 1.63 0.85
N LEU A 595 21.95 0.46 0.42
CA LEU A 595 22.45 -0.84 0.86
C LEU A 595 23.78 -1.24 0.19
N LEU A 596 24.15 -0.57 -0.90
CA LEU A 596 25.27 -0.92 -1.77
C LEU A 596 26.34 0.18 -1.85
N LYS A 597 26.04 1.39 -1.37
CA LYS A 597 26.99 2.51 -1.29
C LYS A 597 27.66 2.65 0.07
N THR A 598 28.92 3.05 0.02
CA THR A 598 29.78 3.40 1.14
C THR A 598 29.76 4.91 1.39
N PRO A 599 30.29 5.42 2.53
CA PRO A 599 30.36 6.86 2.78
C PRO A 599 31.10 7.66 1.70
N ALA A 600 32.07 7.04 0.99
CA ALA A 600 32.83 7.68 -0.07
C ALA A 600 32.00 7.92 -1.35
N ASP A 601 30.86 7.23 -1.49
CA ASP A 601 30.00 7.29 -2.67
C ASP A 601 28.90 8.36 -2.57
N ALA A 602 28.99 9.26 -1.57
CA ALA A 602 28.04 10.35 -1.38
C ALA A 602 27.92 11.19 -2.65
N ALA A 603 26.70 11.33 -3.16
CA ALA A 603 26.39 12.06 -4.38
C ALA A 603 25.18 12.96 -4.16
N PRO A 604 25.10 14.13 -4.82
CA PRO A 604 23.95 15.00 -4.69
C PRO A 604 22.67 14.32 -5.19
N VAL A 605 21.55 14.69 -4.57
CA VAL A 605 20.20 14.31 -5.00
C VAL A 605 19.46 15.57 -5.43
N ARG A 606 18.53 15.47 -6.38
CA ARG A 606 17.76 16.62 -6.87
C ARG A 606 16.30 16.28 -7.11
N GLY A 607 15.46 17.30 -7.06
CA GLY A 607 14.06 17.21 -7.45
C GLY A 607 13.91 17.59 -8.93
N ARG A 608 13.10 16.83 -9.66
CA ARG A 608 12.74 17.10 -11.05
C ARG A 608 11.25 17.42 -11.15
N GLU A 609 10.90 18.22 -12.14
CA GLU A 609 9.55 18.16 -12.71
C GLU A 609 9.42 16.81 -13.46
N LYS A 610 8.18 16.31 -13.62
CA LYS A 610 7.92 14.95 -14.10
C LYS A 610 8.69 14.62 -15.39
#